data_AF-A0A9X4JTY7-F1
#
_entry.id   AF-A0A9X4JTY7-F1
#
_cell.length_a   1.000
_cell.length_b   1.000
_cell.length_c   1.000
_cell.angle_alpha   90.00
_cell.angle_beta   90.00
_cell.angle_gamma   90.00
#
_symmetry.space_group_name_H-M   'P 1'
#
loop_
_entity.id
_entity.type
_entity.pdbx_description
1 polymer ?
#
loop_
_entity_poly.entity_id
_entity_poly.type
_entity_poly.pdbx_seq_one_letter_code
_entity_poly.pdbx_strand_id
1 'polypeptide(L)'
;MNRRLKFFLLIGLIILLTLLIFRQSAIIYHNLHQVELPHNRSRQSSYLQTQKWMTVSEIAQKYNVSEKDVFEALQINPEQGDEKLSLRALRNKYNKSPSEMQSNLRQLLKITDPAGNDHE
;
A
#
# COMPACT_ATOMS: atom_id res chain seq x y z
N MET A 1 20.43 -54.35 -16.80
CA MET A 1 19.36 -53.99 -15.84
C MET A 1 18.02 -54.51 -16.34
N ASN A 2 17.40 -55.44 -15.61
CA ASN A 2 16.19 -56.15 -16.04
C ASN A 2 15.02 -55.18 -16.30
N ARG A 3 14.25 -55.40 -17.37
CA ARG A 3 13.08 -54.55 -17.72
C ARG A 3 12.14 -54.35 -16.54
N ARG A 4 11.92 -55.40 -15.74
CA ARG A 4 11.11 -55.36 -14.51
C ARG A 4 11.64 -54.35 -13.48
N LEU A 5 12.97 -54.30 -13.28
CA LEU A 5 13.61 -53.35 -12.35
C LEU A 5 13.42 -51.89 -12.83
N LYS A 6 13.52 -51.65 -14.14
CA LYS A 6 13.24 -50.34 -14.73
C LYS A 6 11.80 -49.91 -14.48
N PHE A 7 10.84 -50.82 -14.64
CA PHE A 7 9.42 -50.54 -14.34
C PHE A 7 9.18 -50.23 -12.87
N PHE A 8 9.79 -50.98 -11.94
CA PHE A 8 9.67 -50.68 -10.50
C PHE A 8 10.25 -49.31 -10.13
N LEU A 9 11.41 -48.95 -10.70
CA LEU A 9 11.99 -47.62 -10.52
C LEU A 9 11.09 -46.52 -11.06
N LEU A 10 10.52 -46.72 -12.25
CA LEU A 10 9.64 -45.73 -12.89
C LEU A 10 8.35 -45.52 -12.10
N ILE A 11 7.75 -46.61 -11.61
CA ILE A 11 6.56 -46.55 -10.74
C ILE A 11 6.89 -45.86 -9.42
N GLY A 12 8.02 -46.20 -8.79
CA GLY A 12 8.47 -45.55 -7.57
C GLY A 12 8.69 -44.05 -7.75
N LEU A 13 9.28 -43.65 -8.88
CA LEU A 13 9.49 -42.24 -9.24
C LEU A 13 8.17 -41.50 -9.44
N ILE A 14 7.20 -42.11 -10.12
CA ILE A 14 5.86 -41.53 -10.32
C ILE A 14 5.17 -41.33 -8.97
N ILE A 15 5.20 -42.33 -8.08
CA ILE A 15 4.59 -42.23 -6.75
C ILE A 15 5.25 -41.10 -5.94
N LEU A 16 6.58 -41.01 -5.97
CA LEU A 16 7.34 -39.96 -5.29
C LEU A 16 6.96 -38.55 -5.80
N LEU A 17 6.93 -38.36 -7.12
CA LEU A 17 6.55 -37.08 -7.73
C LEU A 17 5.12 -36.68 -7.36
N THR A 18 4.19 -37.64 -7.42
CA THR A 18 2.78 -37.39 -7.08
C THR A 18 2.64 -36.95 -5.61
N LEU A 19 3.39 -37.57 -4.69
CA LEU A 19 3.37 -37.23 -3.28
C LEU A 19 3.93 -35.82 -3.01
N LEU A 20 4.99 -35.43 -3.72
CA LEU A 20 5.58 -34.09 -3.63
C LEU A 20 4.63 -33.00 -4.14
N ILE A 21 3.97 -33.24 -5.28
CA ILE A 21 2.98 -32.32 -5.85
C ILE A 21 1.80 -32.14 -4.88
N PHE A 22 1.30 -33.23 -4.30
CA PHE A 22 0.20 -33.19 -3.36
C PHE A 22 0.55 -32.38 -2.09
N ARG A 23 1.76 -32.57 -1.56
CA ARG A 23 2.24 -31.78 -0.40
C ARG A 23 2.34 -30.29 -0.73
N GLN A 24 2.91 -29.93 -1.87
CA GLN A 24 2.99 -28.52 -2.26
C GLN A 24 1.60 -27.92 -2.45
N SER A 25 0.69 -28.65 -3.09
CA SER A 25 -0.70 -28.20 -3.28
C SER A 25 -1.40 -27.97 -1.94
N ALA A 26 -1.25 -28.87 -0.97
CA ALA A 26 -1.81 -28.71 0.37
C ALA A 26 -1.24 -27.50 1.12
N ILE A 27 0.08 -27.26 1.02
CA ILE A 27 0.74 -26.09 1.61
C ILE A 27 0.22 -24.80 0.96
N ILE A 28 0.09 -24.76 -0.37
CA ILE A 28 -0.43 -23.59 -1.09
C ILE A 28 -1.89 -23.34 -0.71
N TYR A 29 -2.72 -24.39 -0.68
CA TYR A 29 -4.12 -24.29 -0.29
C TYR A 29 -4.28 -23.75 1.13
N HIS A 30 -3.47 -24.25 2.07
CA HIS A 30 -3.49 -23.77 3.44
C HIS A 30 -2.99 -22.33 3.56
N ASN A 31 -1.93 -21.95 2.85
CA ASN A 31 -1.44 -20.58 2.82
C ASN A 31 -2.46 -19.62 2.20
N LEU A 32 -3.13 -19.99 1.11
CA LEU A 32 -4.17 -19.16 0.50
C LEU A 32 -5.34 -18.89 1.45
N HIS A 33 -5.71 -19.85 2.29
CA HIS A 33 -6.72 -19.65 3.34
C HIS A 33 -6.21 -18.80 4.53
N GLN A 34 -4.89 -18.65 4.69
CA GLN A 34 -4.28 -17.75 5.67
C GLN A 34 -3.99 -16.36 5.11
N VAL A 35 -3.99 -16.17 3.78
CA VAL A 35 -3.97 -14.84 3.18
C VAL A 35 -5.36 -14.25 3.37
N GLU A 36 -5.52 -13.47 4.44
CA GLU A 36 -6.69 -12.61 4.62
C GLU A 36 -6.96 -11.88 3.29
N LEU A 37 -8.19 -11.99 2.77
CA LEU A 37 -8.62 -11.16 1.64
C LEU A 37 -8.18 -9.72 1.92
N PRO A 38 -7.61 -8.99 0.95
CA PRO A 38 -7.11 -7.64 1.16
C PRO A 38 -8.23 -6.80 1.77
N HIS A 39 -8.16 -6.62 3.09
CA HIS A 39 -9.17 -5.87 3.83
C HIS A 39 -9.16 -4.45 3.26
N ASN A 40 -10.33 -3.89 2.97
CA ASN A 40 -10.49 -2.53 2.43
C ASN A 40 -9.75 -1.46 3.25
N ARG A 41 -9.46 -1.72 4.54
CA ARG A 41 -8.58 -0.89 5.39
C ARG A 41 -7.20 -0.64 4.79
N SER A 42 -6.63 -1.60 4.05
CA SER A 42 -5.31 -1.45 3.43
C SER A 42 -5.31 -0.49 2.23
N ARG A 43 -6.45 -0.32 1.53
CA ARG A 43 -6.58 0.63 0.43
C ARG A 43 -6.60 2.08 0.91
N GLN A 44 -7.30 2.35 2.02
CA GLN A 44 -7.29 3.68 2.64
C GLN A 44 -5.92 4.05 3.24
N SER A 45 -5.20 3.10 3.84
CA SER A 45 -3.83 3.37 4.32
C SER A 45 -2.83 3.53 3.17
N SER A 46 -3.02 2.80 2.06
CA SER A 46 -2.20 2.92 0.85
C SER A 46 -2.37 4.28 0.17
N TYR A 47 -3.59 4.83 0.14
CA TYR A 47 -3.86 6.16 -0.41
C TYR A 47 -3.12 7.28 0.35
N LEU A 48 -2.95 7.14 1.67
CA LEU A 48 -2.17 8.07 2.49
C LEU A 48 -0.65 7.81 2.39
N GLN A 49 -0.23 6.61 1.99
CA GLN A 49 1.17 6.31 1.70
C GLN A 49 1.61 6.85 0.33
N THR A 50 0.73 6.87 -0.68
CA THR A 50 1.03 7.50 -1.98
C THR A 50 1.15 9.03 -1.85
N GLN A 51 0.35 9.65 -0.98
CA GLN A 51 0.47 11.08 -0.67
C GLN A 51 1.83 11.47 -0.06
N LYS A 52 2.56 10.56 0.61
CA LYS A 52 3.91 10.86 1.13
C LYS A 52 4.90 11.31 0.04
N TRP A 53 4.61 10.94 -1.20
CA TRP A 53 5.43 11.23 -2.37
C TRP A 53 4.90 12.40 -3.20
N MET A 54 3.66 12.85 -2.94
CA MET A 54 3.08 13.98 -3.64
C MET A 54 3.67 15.30 -3.14
N THR A 55 3.80 16.24 -4.05
CA THR A 55 4.12 17.64 -3.78
C THR A 55 2.89 18.40 -3.29
N VAL A 56 3.10 19.57 -2.69
CA VAL A 56 2.00 20.44 -2.26
C VAL A 56 1.14 20.87 -3.46
N SER A 57 1.77 21.19 -4.59
CA SER A 57 1.06 21.55 -5.82
C SER A 57 0.18 20.41 -6.35
N GLU A 58 0.68 19.16 -6.33
CA GLU A 58 -0.10 17.99 -6.73
C GLU A 58 -1.28 17.71 -5.79
N ILE A 59 -1.11 17.92 -4.49
CA ILE A 59 -2.19 17.77 -3.50
C ILE A 59 -3.25 18.85 -3.72
N ALA A 60 -2.82 20.10 -3.90
CA ALA A 60 -3.68 21.23 -4.19
C ALA A 60 -4.53 20.98 -5.44
N GLN A 61 -3.89 20.54 -6.53
CA GLN A 61 -4.57 20.22 -7.78
C GLN A 61 -5.55 19.04 -7.63
N LYS A 62 -5.13 17.97 -6.95
CA LYS A 62 -5.95 16.76 -6.82
C LYS A 62 -7.23 16.97 -6.00
N TYR A 63 -7.17 17.85 -5.01
CA TYR A 63 -8.27 18.12 -4.10
C TYR A 63 -8.94 19.47 -4.31
N ASN A 64 -8.56 20.19 -5.37
CA ASN A 64 -9.08 21.51 -5.69
C ASN A 64 -9.02 22.49 -4.50
N VAL A 65 -7.94 22.42 -3.71
CA VAL A 65 -7.61 23.36 -2.62
C VAL A 65 -6.47 24.25 -3.05
N SER A 66 -6.31 25.43 -2.42
CA SER A 66 -5.14 26.25 -2.69
C SER A 66 -3.89 25.66 -2.03
N GLU A 67 -2.72 25.88 -2.63
CA GLU A 67 -1.44 25.48 -2.02
C GLU A 67 -1.25 26.11 -0.64
N LYS A 68 -1.77 27.34 -0.45
CA LYS A 68 -1.77 28.03 0.84
C LYS A 68 -2.54 27.24 1.91
N ASP A 69 -3.72 26.72 1.58
CA ASP A 69 -4.54 25.93 2.52
C ASP A 69 -3.83 24.63 2.91
N VAL A 70 -3.08 24.03 1.97
CA VAL A 70 -2.26 22.85 2.25
C VAL A 70 -1.13 23.20 3.22
N PHE A 71 -0.40 24.30 3.01
CA PHE A 71 0.65 24.75 3.93
C PHE A 71 0.11 25.13 5.31
N GLU A 72 -1.05 25.79 5.35
CA GLU A 72 -1.74 26.16 6.59
C GLU A 72 -2.16 24.92 7.39
N ALA A 73 -2.73 23.90 6.72
CA ALA A 73 -3.03 22.62 7.35
C ALA A 73 -1.76 21.93 7.89
N LEU A 74 -0.65 21.99 7.14
CA LEU A 74 0.63 21.44 7.58
C LEU A 74 1.29 22.27 8.70
N GLN A 75 0.74 23.44 9.02
CA GLN A 75 1.32 24.42 9.96
C GLN A 75 2.78 24.74 9.60
N ILE A 76 3.03 24.93 8.31
CA ILE A 76 4.32 25.29 7.74
C ILE A 76 4.22 26.72 7.23
N ASN A 77 5.22 27.54 7.52
CA ASN A 77 5.38 28.83 6.85
C ASN A 77 6.22 28.61 5.58
N PRO A 78 5.61 28.62 4.38
CA PRO A 78 6.30 28.21 3.16
C PRO A 78 7.32 29.27 2.73
N GLU A 79 8.46 28.80 2.24
CA GLU A 79 9.41 29.60 1.47
C GLU A 79 9.17 29.41 -0.04
N GLN A 80 9.69 30.33 -0.84
CA GLN A 80 9.57 30.22 -2.30
C GLN A 80 10.22 28.92 -2.82
N GLY A 81 9.45 28.10 -3.54
CA GLY A 81 9.90 26.82 -4.08
C GLY A 81 9.43 25.59 -3.29
N ASP A 82 8.85 25.79 -2.10
CA ASP A 82 8.34 24.71 -1.26
C ASP A 82 7.11 24.01 -1.84
N GLU A 83 6.39 24.66 -2.75
CA GLU A 83 5.25 24.11 -3.45
C GLU A 83 5.61 22.87 -4.30
N LYS A 84 6.87 22.79 -4.73
CA LYS A 84 7.43 21.68 -5.52
C LYS A 84 8.06 20.59 -4.66
N LEU A 85 8.12 20.78 -3.35
CA LEU A 85 8.67 19.77 -2.44
C LEU A 85 7.61 18.73 -2.09
N SER A 86 8.03 17.47 -2.04
CA SER A 86 7.19 16.39 -1.52
C SER A 86 6.90 16.61 -0.03
N LEU A 87 5.78 16.08 0.46
CA LEU A 87 5.47 16.07 1.89
C LEU A 87 6.60 15.47 2.74
N ARG A 88 7.30 14.46 2.21
CA ARG A 88 8.49 13.88 2.87
C ARG A 88 9.65 14.86 2.97
N ALA A 89 9.90 15.64 1.92
CA ALA A 89 10.95 16.65 1.92
C ALA A 89 10.59 17.81 2.86
N LEU A 90 9.35 18.29 2.82
CA LEU A 90 8.83 19.31 3.73
C LEU A 90 8.92 18.89 5.19
N ARG A 91 8.55 17.63 5.49
CA ARG A 91 8.71 17.05 6.82
C ARG A 91 10.14 17.19 7.33
N ASN A 92 11.11 16.83 6.50
CA ASN A 92 12.51 16.85 6.88
C ASN A 92 13.01 18.30 7.01
N LYS A 93 12.61 19.19 6.10
CA LYS A 93 12.98 20.62 6.11
C LYS A 93 12.46 21.34 7.36
N TYR A 94 11.21 21.07 7.75
CA TYR A 94 10.51 21.76 8.84
C TYR A 94 10.44 20.94 10.15
N ASN A 95 11.14 19.81 10.22
CA ASN A 95 11.17 18.89 11.36
C ASN A 95 9.78 18.56 11.95
N LYS A 96 8.81 18.28 11.09
CA LYS A 96 7.42 18.00 11.48
C LYS A 96 7.21 16.50 11.79
N SER A 97 6.28 16.19 12.68
CA SER A 97 5.93 14.79 12.94
C SER A 97 5.13 14.18 11.77
N PRO A 98 5.44 12.95 11.34
CA PRO A 98 4.64 12.23 10.33
C PRO A 98 3.16 12.09 10.72
N SER A 99 2.87 11.87 12.01
CA SER A 99 1.50 11.66 12.49
C SER A 99 0.69 12.95 12.46
N GLU A 100 1.31 14.08 12.83
CA GLU A 100 0.67 15.40 12.83
C GLU A 100 0.32 15.85 11.42
N MET A 101 1.27 15.79 10.48
CA MET A 101 1.00 16.16 9.09
C MET A 101 -0.07 15.28 8.46
N GLN A 102 -0.06 13.97 8.76
CA GLN A 102 -1.09 13.07 8.26
C GLN A 102 -2.47 13.38 8.84
N SER A 103 -2.55 13.70 10.13
CA SER A 103 -3.81 14.08 10.79
C SER A 103 -4.37 15.36 10.20
N ASN A 104 -3.54 16.40 10.05
CA ASN A 104 -3.98 17.70 9.58
C ASN A 104 -4.37 17.66 8.10
N LEU A 105 -3.61 16.96 7.25
CA LEU A 105 -4.01 16.73 5.88
C LEU A 105 -5.32 15.97 5.81
N ARG A 106 -5.51 14.92 6.62
CA ARG A 106 -6.78 14.18 6.64
C ARG A 106 -7.97 15.06 7.02
N GLN A 107 -7.78 16.01 7.93
CA GLN A 107 -8.81 16.99 8.30
C GLN A 107 -9.13 17.92 7.13
N LEU A 108 -8.12 18.49 6.48
CA LEU A 108 -8.30 19.33 5.29
C LEU A 108 -9.08 18.58 4.20
N LEU A 109 -8.66 17.35 3.89
CA LEU A 109 -9.24 16.54 2.82
C LEU A 109 -10.67 16.06 3.12
N LYS A 110 -11.02 15.85 4.39
CA LYS A 110 -12.40 15.55 4.79
C LYS A 110 -13.35 16.72 4.62
N ILE A 111 -12.83 17.95 4.68
CA ILE A 111 -13.64 19.17 4.54
C ILE A 111 -13.89 19.48 3.06
N THR A 112 -12.91 19.21 2.20
CA THR A 112 -13.01 19.52 0.75
C THR A 112 -13.75 18.45 -0.07
N ASP A 113 -13.98 17.26 0.49
CA ASP A 113 -14.69 16.18 -0.20
C ASP A 113 -16.10 15.98 0.38
N PRO A 114 -17.12 16.77 -0.04
CA PRO A 114 -18.51 16.52 0.31
C PRO A 114 -19.11 15.32 -0.46
N ALA A 115 -18.33 14.62 -1.30
CA ALA A 115 -18.77 13.52 -2.15
C ALA A 115 -18.13 12.17 -1.79
N GLY A 116 -17.57 12.04 -0.59
CA GLY A 116 -17.13 10.76 -0.04
C GLY A 116 -18.30 10.01 0.58
N ASN A 117 -19.06 9.30 -0.24
CA ASN A 117 -20.13 8.35 0.13
C ASN A 117 -20.01 7.82 1.56
N ASP A 118 -21.01 8.17 2.35
CA ASP A 118 -21.53 7.38 3.44
C ASP A 118 -21.89 5.99 2.88
N HIS A 119 -21.01 5.02 3.07
CA HIS A 119 -21.43 3.62 3.07
C HIS A 119 -21.25 3.11 4.50
N GLU A 120 -22.37 3.26 5.24
CA GLU A 120 -22.85 2.31 6.24
C GLU A 120 -22.47 0.85 5.92
#